data_AF-A0AAU8M3S1-F1
#
_entry.id   AF-A0AAU8M3S1-F1
#
_cell.length_a   1.000
_cell.length_b   1.000
_cell.length_c   1.000
_cell.angle_alpha   90.00
_cell.angle_beta   90.00
_cell.angle_gamma   90.00
#
_symmetry.space_group_name_H-M   'P 1'
#
loop_
_entity.id
_entity.type
_entity.pdbx_description
1 polymer ?
#
loop_
_entity_poly.entity_id
_entity_poly.type
_entity_poly.pdbx_seq_one_letter_code
_entity_poly.pdbx_strand_id
1 'polypeptide(L)'
;MQRGELLADLQIQGLRWPVAQSGLSRQGGAGPSDHKALSLGSRTLMVPILNQASQSSPYQAQPSSDGSQALIFREGVQVGQVQIPGVPQFYSLSTADGIPYWKIATLHSRDVLATTVLQHCIRFNDRGSSCQFCAIGQSLAAGKTIARKRPQQLAEVAKAAVELDGVKHMVMTTGTPQTPDRGAAILCESAAAVTAAVDLPIQAQCEPPDDDRWFQRLADSGVVSLGMHLEAVTDQVRQRIMPGKAEVPLSRYFEAFSAAVDVFGRGQVSTYILAGLGDSEVAISEMSERLCALGVYPFVVPFVPIDGTPLADHPKPDSAMMARLYPQIGASLRRHGLHSDQINAGCTKCGACSALKNYE
;
A
#
# COMPACT_ATOMS: atom_id res chain seq x y z
N MET A 1 -2.98 26.98 -7.36
CA MET A 1 -2.45 25.82 -6.61
C MET A 1 -1.55 25.04 -7.55
N GLN A 2 -0.31 24.75 -7.15
CA GLN A 2 0.60 23.97 -7.99
C GLN A 2 0.11 22.52 -8.09
N ARG A 3 0.42 21.83 -9.20
CA ARG A 3 -0.05 20.47 -9.45
C ARG A 3 0.36 19.48 -8.36
N GLY A 4 1.56 19.62 -7.79
CA GLY A 4 2.04 18.77 -6.68
C GLY A 4 1.26 18.97 -5.38
N GLU A 5 0.85 20.20 -5.09
CA GLU A 5 0.02 20.53 -3.93
C GLU A 5 -1.37 19.90 -4.05
N LEU A 6 -1.96 19.89 -5.25
CA LEU A 6 -3.26 19.25 -5.51
C LEU A 6 -3.23 17.75 -5.31
N LEU A 7 -2.16 17.11 -5.75
CA LEU A 7 -1.96 15.68 -5.58
C LEU A 7 -1.88 15.29 -4.11
N ALA A 8 -1.07 16.01 -3.32
CA ALA A 8 -0.95 15.77 -1.89
C ALA A 8 -2.26 16.05 -1.15
N ASP A 9 -2.93 17.16 -1.48
CA ASP A 9 -4.15 17.56 -0.79
C ASP A 9 -5.32 16.62 -1.09
N LEU A 10 -5.45 16.11 -2.33
CA LEU A 10 -6.47 15.10 -2.66
C LEU A 10 -6.24 13.78 -1.92
N GLN A 11 -4.99 13.33 -1.76
CA GLN A 11 -4.70 12.10 -0.98
C GLN A 11 -5.11 12.20 0.48
N ILE A 12 -4.98 13.40 1.06
CA ILE A 12 -5.31 13.65 2.47
C ILE A 12 -6.80 13.93 2.61
N GLN A 13 -7.30 14.88 1.83
CA GLN A 13 -8.66 15.38 1.98
C GLN A 13 -9.70 14.41 1.45
N GLY A 14 -9.32 13.54 0.51
CA GLY A 14 -10.26 12.73 -0.25
C GLY A 14 -11.04 13.55 -1.24
N LEU A 15 -12.04 12.93 -1.86
CA LEU A 15 -12.86 13.54 -2.89
C LEU A 15 -14.31 13.10 -2.72
N ARG A 16 -15.23 14.07 -2.68
CA ARG A 16 -16.67 13.74 -2.74
C ARG A 16 -16.97 13.19 -4.12
N TRP A 17 -17.37 11.93 -4.17
CA TRP A 17 -17.69 11.22 -5.40
C TRP A 17 -19.18 10.85 -5.45
N PRO A 18 -19.87 11.06 -6.59
CA PRO A 18 -21.25 10.59 -6.74
C PRO A 18 -21.32 9.06 -6.57
N VAL A 19 -22.01 8.58 -5.52
CA VAL A 19 -22.05 7.15 -5.12
C VAL A 19 -22.44 6.22 -6.26
N ALA A 20 -23.35 6.67 -7.14
CA ALA A 20 -23.82 5.92 -8.32
C ALA A 20 -22.73 5.63 -9.37
N GLN A 21 -21.54 6.22 -9.26
CA GLN A 21 -20.47 6.15 -10.28
C GLN A 21 -19.10 5.77 -9.69
N SER A 22 -19.07 5.09 -8.54
CA SER A 22 -17.82 4.76 -7.83
C SER A 22 -16.87 3.83 -8.62
N GLY A 23 -17.39 2.95 -9.49
CA GLY A 23 -16.57 2.10 -10.36
C GLY A 23 -15.60 1.19 -9.57
N LEU A 24 -14.32 1.13 -9.97
CA LEU A 24 -13.24 0.32 -9.35
C LEU A 24 -12.79 0.78 -7.93
N SER A 25 -13.71 1.24 -7.10
CA SER A 25 -13.40 1.62 -5.72
C SER A 25 -13.68 0.46 -4.76
N ARG A 26 -12.76 0.21 -3.84
CA ARG A 26 -12.86 -0.89 -2.87
C ARG A 26 -13.48 -0.37 -1.59
N GLN A 27 -14.46 -1.05 -1.03
CA GLN A 27 -14.89 -0.82 0.36
C GLN A 27 -14.24 -1.84 1.28
N GLY A 28 -13.44 -1.38 2.25
CA GLY A 28 -12.73 -2.20 3.24
C GLY A 28 -11.60 -3.08 2.67
N GLY A 29 -10.79 -3.69 3.54
CA GLY A 29 -9.69 -4.61 3.15
C GLY A 29 -8.26 -4.19 3.50
N ALA A 30 -7.28 -5.00 3.08
CA ALA A 30 -5.86 -4.65 3.19
C ALA A 30 -5.40 -3.78 2.00
N GLY A 31 -4.48 -2.85 2.27
CA GLY A 31 -4.03 -1.84 1.31
C GLY A 31 -4.93 -0.59 1.30
N PRO A 32 -4.87 0.26 0.26
CA PRO A 32 -5.68 1.47 0.16
C PRO A 32 -7.12 1.13 -0.21
N SER A 33 -7.83 0.65 0.80
CA SER A 33 -9.28 0.46 0.79
C SER A 33 -9.97 1.81 0.94
N ASP A 34 -11.16 1.94 0.37
CA ASP A 34 -11.97 3.17 0.30
C ASP A 34 -11.45 4.24 -0.67
N HIS A 35 -10.47 3.87 -1.52
CA HIS A 35 -9.85 4.76 -2.49
C HIS A 35 -10.30 4.49 -3.94
N LYS A 36 -10.08 5.48 -4.80
CA LYS A 36 -10.14 5.38 -6.26
C LYS A 36 -8.80 5.76 -6.86
N ALA A 37 -8.33 4.98 -7.83
CA ALA A 37 -7.18 5.35 -8.63
C ALA A 37 -7.57 6.49 -9.58
N LEU A 38 -6.92 7.64 -9.46
CA LEU A 38 -7.13 8.82 -10.28
C LEU A 38 -5.80 9.26 -10.88
N SER A 39 -5.75 9.38 -12.21
CA SER A 39 -4.55 9.82 -12.91
C SER A 39 -4.63 11.29 -13.24
N LEU A 40 -3.59 12.04 -12.89
CA LEU A 40 -3.38 13.41 -13.32
C LEU A 40 -2.15 13.40 -14.22
N GLY A 41 -2.35 13.35 -15.54
CA GLY A 41 -1.31 13.12 -16.55
C GLY A 41 -0.58 11.78 -16.34
N SER A 42 0.75 11.78 -16.20
CA SER A 42 1.53 10.54 -16.04
C SER A 42 1.51 9.93 -14.64
N ARG A 43 0.90 10.62 -13.66
CA ARG A 43 0.88 10.18 -12.26
C ARG A 43 -0.50 9.66 -11.88
N THR A 44 -0.56 8.53 -11.22
CA THR A 44 -1.78 7.95 -10.65
C THR A 44 -1.70 8.00 -9.14
N LEU A 45 -2.77 8.46 -8.49
CA LEU A 45 -2.90 8.45 -7.04
C LEU A 45 -4.08 7.59 -6.62
N MET A 46 -3.97 6.99 -5.45
CA MET A 46 -5.11 6.51 -4.71
C MET A 46 -5.67 7.68 -3.92
N VAL A 47 -6.91 8.06 -4.21
CA VAL A 47 -7.61 9.14 -3.53
C VAL A 47 -8.78 8.55 -2.73
N PRO A 48 -8.90 8.84 -1.43
CA PRO A 48 -10.05 8.42 -0.62
C PRO A 48 -11.35 8.97 -1.22
N ILE A 49 -12.35 8.11 -1.43
CA ILE A 49 -13.68 8.54 -1.88
C ILE A 49 -14.86 7.91 -1.12
N LEU A 50 -14.63 6.79 -0.42
CA LEU A 50 -15.72 5.99 0.16
C LEU A 50 -15.84 6.10 1.69
N ASN A 51 -14.84 6.63 2.38
CA ASN A 51 -14.88 6.78 3.83
C ASN A 51 -15.67 8.03 4.27
N GLN A 52 -16.09 8.05 5.53
CA GLN A 52 -16.81 9.19 6.10
C GLN A 52 -16.03 10.51 5.97
N ALA A 53 -14.70 10.47 6.14
CA ALA A 53 -13.83 11.64 6.03
C ALA A 53 -13.81 12.26 4.61
N SER A 54 -14.12 11.50 3.56
CA SER A 54 -14.19 12.02 2.18
C SER A 54 -15.50 12.74 1.89
N GLN A 55 -16.58 12.42 2.62
CA GLN A 55 -17.89 13.07 2.44
C GLN A 55 -17.84 14.55 2.82
N SER A 56 -16.94 14.93 3.73
CA SER A 56 -16.70 16.32 4.12
C SER A 56 -15.54 16.98 3.36
N SER A 57 -14.96 16.30 2.36
CA SER A 57 -13.84 16.86 1.57
C SER A 57 -14.24 18.18 0.89
N PRO A 58 -13.39 19.23 0.88
CA PRO A 58 -13.65 20.45 0.12
C PRO A 58 -13.66 20.20 -1.41
N TYR A 59 -13.16 19.05 -1.85
CA TYR A 59 -13.10 18.65 -3.24
C TYR A 59 -14.31 17.84 -3.67
N GLN A 60 -14.79 18.11 -4.89
CA GLN A 60 -15.88 17.38 -5.54
C GLN A 60 -15.47 16.90 -6.92
N ALA A 61 -15.83 15.66 -7.27
CA ALA A 61 -15.68 15.12 -8.61
C ALA A 61 -16.96 15.29 -9.42
N GLN A 62 -16.82 15.63 -10.69
CA GLN A 62 -17.86 15.53 -11.69
C GLN A 62 -17.38 14.57 -12.80
N PRO A 63 -17.73 13.28 -12.73
CA PRO A 63 -17.33 12.31 -13.74
C PRO A 63 -17.98 12.58 -15.10
N SER A 64 -17.28 12.24 -16.18
CA SER A 64 -17.83 12.24 -17.54
C SER A 64 -18.86 11.13 -17.70
N SER A 65 -19.73 11.27 -18.70
CA SER A 65 -20.79 10.28 -18.99
C SER A 65 -20.27 8.88 -19.31
N ASP A 66 -19.07 8.79 -19.90
CA ASP A 66 -18.38 7.54 -20.21
C ASP A 66 -17.56 6.98 -19.02
N GLY A 67 -17.48 7.71 -17.91
CA GLY A 67 -16.73 7.33 -16.71
C GLY A 67 -15.21 7.25 -16.89
N SER A 68 -14.67 7.75 -18.00
CA SER A 68 -13.22 7.70 -18.29
C SER A 68 -12.45 8.86 -17.65
N GLN A 69 -13.14 9.94 -17.31
CA GLN A 69 -12.57 11.16 -16.77
C GLN A 69 -13.45 11.78 -15.68
N ALA A 70 -12.88 12.69 -14.89
CA ALA A 70 -13.65 13.55 -14.00
C ALA A 70 -13.03 14.95 -13.90
N LEU A 71 -13.87 15.97 -13.85
CA LEU A 71 -13.47 17.31 -13.45
C LEU A 71 -13.42 17.39 -11.91
N ILE A 72 -12.41 18.05 -11.38
CA ILE A 72 -12.22 18.26 -9.94
C ILE A 72 -12.51 19.71 -9.62
N PHE A 73 -13.42 19.93 -8.68
CA PHE A 73 -13.80 21.24 -8.18
C PHE A 73 -13.40 21.38 -6.70
N ARG A 74 -13.01 22.59 -6.31
CA ARG A 74 -12.88 23.00 -4.91
C ARG A 74 -13.74 24.24 -4.73
N GLU A 75 -14.70 24.19 -3.80
CA GLU A 75 -15.58 25.34 -3.50
C GLU A 75 -16.25 25.94 -4.77
N GLY A 76 -16.62 25.08 -5.73
CA GLY A 76 -17.25 25.49 -7.00
C GLY A 76 -16.29 25.93 -8.10
N VAL A 77 -14.99 26.05 -7.84
CA VAL A 77 -13.97 26.41 -8.85
C VAL A 77 -13.31 25.15 -9.38
N GLN A 78 -13.22 25.00 -10.70
CA GLN A 78 -12.49 23.88 -11.31
C GLN A 78 -10.99 24.02 -11.03
N VAL A 79 -10.41 23.02 -10.37
CA VAL A 79 -9.00 22.99 -9.98
C VAL A 79 -8.19 21.93 -10.74
N GLY A 80 -8.85 21.00 -11.45
CA GLY A 80 -8.17 19.99 -12.25
C GLY A 80 -9.11 19.07 -13.01
N GLN A 81 -8.50 18.15 -13.74
CA GLN A 81 -9.17 17.07 -14.47
C GLN A 81 -8.34 15.80 -14.32
N VAL A 82 -8.99 14.69 -14.02
CA VAL A 82 -8.34 13.38 -13.81
C VAL A 82 -8.87 12.34 -14.78
N GLN A 83 -8.03 11.39 -15.15
CA GLN A 83 -8.41 10.16 -15.85
C GLN A 83 -8.69 9.05 -14.83
N ILE A 84 -9.69 8.22 -15.13
CA ILE A 84 -10.11 7.10 -14.31
C ILE A 84 -9.68 5.81 -15.03
N PRO A 85 -8.93 4.89 -14.39
CA PRO A 85 -8.59 3.62 -15.00
C PRO A 85 -9.86 2.82 -15.35
N GLY A 86 -9.87 2.24 -16.55
CA GLY A 86 -10.91 1.32 -16.99
C GLY A 86 -10.89 0.01 -16.19
N VAL A 87 -11.98 -0.76 -16.28
CA VAL A 87 -12.06 -2.09 -15.66
C VAL A 87 -11.05 -3.03 -16.33
N PRO A 88 -10.15 -3.68 -15.57
CA PRO A 88 -9.18 -4.60 -16.15
C PRO A 88 -9.86 -5.77 -16.86
N GLN A 89 -9.33 -6.16 -18.01
CA GLN A 89 -9.87 -7.27 -18.81
C GLN A 89 -9.79 -8.59 -18.03
N PHE A 90 -8.70 -8.83 -17.29
CA PHE A 90 -8.54 -10.05 -16.50
C PHE A 90 -9.62 -10.25 -15.42
N TYR A 91 -10.38 -9.21 -15.04
CA TYR A 91 -11.48 -9.35 -14.08
C TYR A 91 -12.68 -10.13 -14.63
N SER A 92 -12.78 -10.27 -15.95
CA SER A 92 -13.82 -11.07 -16.59
C SER A 92 -13.54 -12.58 -16.54
N LEU A 93 -12.34 -12.98 -16.10
CA LEU A 93 -11.90 -14.37 -16.06
C LEU A 93 -12.12 -15.01 -14.67
N SER A 94 -12.12 -16.34 -14.67
CA SER A 94 -12.23 -17.17 -13.48
C SER A 94 -11.31 -18.38 -13.60
N THR A 95 -10.85 -18.88 -12.46
CA THR A 95 -10.05 -20.12 -12.40
C THR A 95 -10.89 -21.33 -12.80
N ALA A 96 -10.24 -22.47 -13.04
CA ALA A 96 -10.92 -23.72 -13.35
C ALA A 96 -11.90 -24.19 -12.24
N ASP A 97 -11.63 -23.84 -10.98
CA ASP A 97 -12.51 -24.08 -9.83
C ASP A 97 -13.56 -22.97 -9.61
N GLY A 98 -13.74 -22.07 -10.58
CA GLY A 98 -14.80 -21.07 -10.59
C GLY A 98 -14.56 -19.85 -9.71
N ILE A 99 -13.32 -19.60 -9.27
CA ILE A 99 -12.98 -18.42 -8.46
C ILE A 99 -12.70 -17.25 -9.40
N PRO A 100 -13.46 -16.14 -9.31
CA PRO A 100 -13.19 -14.97 -10.13
C PRO A 100 -11.81 -14.39 -9.84
N TYR A 101 -11.08 -13.98 -10.87
CA TYR A 101 -9.70 -13.50 -10.73
C TYR A 101 -9.59 -12.29 -9.79
N TRP A 102 -10.58 -11.40 -9.80
CA TRP A 102 -10.63 -10.24 -8.92
C TRP A 102 -10.68 -10.59 -7.42
N LYS A 103 -11.03 -11.83 -7.04
CA LYS A 103 -10.94 -12.31 -5.64
C LYS A 103 -9.53 -12.73 -5.24
N ILE A 104 -8.68 -13.05 -6.22
CA ILE A 104 -7.32 -13.55 -6.04
C ILE A 104 -6.33 -12.39 -6.04
N ALA A 105 -6.38 -11.53 -7.06
CA ALA A 105 -5.55 -10.35 -7.17
C ALA A 105 -6.29 -9.22 -7.89
N THR A 106 -5.82 -8.00 -7.69
CA THR A 106 -6.55 -6.79 -8.08
C THR A 106 -5.62 -5.78 -8.71
N LEU A 107 -6.09 -5.04 -9.72
CA LEU A 107 -5.35 -3.90 -10.23
C LEU A 107 -5.33 -2.79 -9.18
N HIS A 108 -4.14 -2.25 -8.96
CA HIS A 108 -3.85 -1.14 -8.08
C HIS A 108 -3.11 -0.07 -8.89
N SER A 109 -3.41 1.21 -8.62
CA SER A 109 -2.93 2.31 -9.45
C SER A 109 -3.27 2.09 -10.93
N ARG A 110 -2.28 2.11 -11.83
CA ARG A 110 -2.45 1.92 -13.27
C ARG A 110 -2.03 0.53 -13.75
N ASP A 111 -0.92 0.00 -13.24
CA ASP A 111 -0.20 -1.14 -13.81
C ASP A 111 0.42 -2.04 -12.73
N VAL A 112 -0.15 -2.03 -11.53
CA VAL A 112 0.35 -2.81 -10.38
C VAL A 112 -0.67 -3.87 -10.00
N LEU A 113 -0.24 -5.13 -9.97
CA LEU A 113 -1.07 -6.21 -9.44
C LEU A 113 -0.84 -6.33 -7.93
N ALA A 114 -1.92 -6.34 -7.14
CA ALA A 114 -1.84 -6.42 -5.69
C ALA A 114 -2.68 -7.58 -5.14
N THR A 115 -2.11 -8.31 -4.19
CA THR A 115 -2.79 -9.42 -3.50
C THR A 115 -2.36 -9.57 -2.05
N THR A 116 -3.29 -10.01 -1.20
CA THR A 116 -3.01 -10.55 0.12
C THR A 116 -3.12 -12.07 0.04
N VAL A 117 -1.99 -12.77 0.08
CA VAL A 117 -1.89 -14.23 -0.13
C VAL A 117 -2.62 -15.00 0.96
N LEU A 118 -2.47 -14.57 2.22
CA LEU A 118 -3.17 -15.11 3.38
C LEU A 118 -3.92 -13.97 4.08
N GLN A 119 -5.23 -14.08 4.24
CA GLN A 119 -6.07 -13.09 4.94
C GLN A 119 -6.03 -13.25 6.46
N HIS A 120 -5.63 -14.42 6.95
CA HIS A 120 -5.53 -14.67 8.38
C HIS A 120 -4.30 -13.98 8.97
N CYS A 121 -4.48 -13.31 10.10
CA CYS A 121 -3.41 -12.66 10.84
C CYS A 121 -3.59 -12.90 12.33
N ILE A 122 -2.57 -13.43 13.00
CA ILE A 122 -2.59 -13.69 14.45
C ILE A 122 -2.83 -12.41 15.25
N ARG A 123 -2.41 -11.27 14.71
CA ARG A 123 -2.59 -9.96 15.34
C ARG A 123 -4.03 -9.46 15.22
N PHE A 124 -4.84 -9.99 14.30
CA PHE A 124 -6.19 -9.48 14.04
C PHE A 124 -7.28 -10.21 14.83
N ASN A 125 -7.02 -11.44 15.28
CA ASN A 125 -8.04 -12.32 15.87
C ASN A 125 -8.58 -11.82 17.22
N ASP A 126 -7.81 -11.03 17.97
CA ASP A 126 -8.24 -10.43 19.22
C ASP A 126 -8.17 -8.89 19.15
N ARG A 127 -9.19 -8.23 19.71
CA ARG A 127 -9.28 -6.76 19.69
C ARG A 127 -8.17 -6.10 20.48
N GLY A 128 -7.71 -6.72 21.58
CA GLY A 128 -6.64 -6.19 22.42
C GLY A 128 -5.27 -6.20 21.77
N SER A 129 -5.04 -7.07 20.78
CA SER A 129 -3.77 -7.15 20.03
C SER A 129 -3.85 -6.55 18.61
N SER A 130 -5.06 -6.27 18.12
CA SER A 130 -5.29 -5.77 16.76
C SER A 130 -4.70 -4.41 16.46
N CYS A 131 -4.12 -4.28 15.26
CA CYS A 131 -3.80 -2.99 14.68
C CYS A 131 -5.11 -2.24 14.43
N GLN A 132 -5.29 -1.11 15.11
CA GLN A 132 -6.56 -0.38 15.13
C GLN A 132 -6.96 0.22 13.76
N PHE A 133 -6.02 0.33 12.82
CA PHE A 133 -6.26 0.76 11.43
C PHE A 133 -6.53 -0.40 10.45
N CYS A 134 -6.35 -1.65 10.87
CA CYS A 134 -6.31 -2.77 9.92
C CYS A 134 -7.72 -3.25 9.57
N ALA A 135 -7.99 -3.41 8.26
CA ALA A 135 -9.24 -3.94 7.73
C ALA A 135 -9.08 -5.28 6.98
N ILE A 136 -8.00 -6.04 7.23
CA ILE A 136 -7.70 -7.31 6.53
C ILE A 136 -8.88 -8.30 6.55
N GLY A 137 -9.59 -8.42 7.68
CA GLY A 137 -10.73 -9.33 7.82
C GLY A 137 -12.00 -8.90 7.09
N GLN A 138 -12.17 -7.61 6.79
CA GLN A 138 -13.42 -7.08 6.23
C GLN A 138 -13.68 -7.59 4.81
N SER A 139 -12.65 -7.65 3.95
CA SER A 139 -12.82 -8.15 2.58
C SER A 139 -13.18 -9.63 2.54
N LEU A 140 -12.66 -10.43 3.48
CA LEU A 140 -12.99 -11.85 3.58
C LEU A 140 -14.43 -12.03 4.07
N ALA A 141 -14.84 -11.31 5.12
CA ALA A 141 -16.21 -11.34 5.62
C ALA A 141 -17.24 -10.89 4.57
N ALA A 142 -16.88 -9.92 3.71
CA ALA A 142 -17.73 -9.47 2.61
C ALA A 142 -17.67 -10.36 1.34
N GLY A 143 -16.96 -11.50 1.38
CA GLY A 143 -16.85 -12.40 0.23
C GLY A 143 -16.09 -11.84 -0.97
N LYS A 144 -15.33 -10.74 -0.78
CA LYS A 144 -14.57 -10.03 -1.83
C LYS A 144 -13.20 -10.64 -2.10
N THR A 145 -12.81 -11.68 -1.37
CA THR A 145 -11.55 -12.40 -1.52
C THR A 145 -11.70 -13.81 -0.96
N ILE A 146 -10.66 -14.65 -1.11
CA ILE A 146 -10.57 -15.98 -0.50
C ILE A 146 -9.55 -16.00 0.65
N ALA A 147 -9.68 -16.92 1.60
CA ALA A 147 -8.87 -16.92 2.82
C ALA A 147 -7.36 -17.11 2.56
N ARG A 148 -7.01 -18.09 1.71
CA ARG A 148 -5.64 -18.36 1.26
C ARG A 148 -5.65 -18.56 -0.25
N LYS A 149 -4.71 -17.92 -0.94
CA LYS A 149 -4.52 -18.08 -2.40
C LYS A 149 -3.47 -19.15 -2.61
N ARG A 150 -3.74 -20.09 -3.52
CA ARG A 150 -2.76 -21.11 -3.92
C ARG A 150 -1.73 -20.48 -4.87
N PRO A 151 -0.46 -20.92 -4.83
CA PRO A 151 0.57 -20.39 -5.74
C PRO A 151 0.15 -20.42 -7.22
N GLN A 152 -0.50 -21.50 -7.67
CA GLN A 152 -0.96 -21.66 -9.05
C GLN A 152 -2.07 -20.66 -9.42
N GLN A 153 -2.95 -20.32 -8.47
CA GLN A 153 -3.98 -19.29 -8.69
C GLN A 153 -3.32 -17.91 -8.89
N LEU A 154 -2.27 -17.61 -8.13
CA LEU A 154 -1.55 -16.35 -8.24
C LEU A 154 -0.80 -16.27 -9.58
N ALA A 155 -0.14 -17.36 -9.98
CA ALA A 155 0.56 -17.48 -11.26
C ALA A 155 -0.38 -17.28 -12.46
N GLU A 156 -1.53 -17.95 -12.44
CA GLU A 156 -2.57 -17.85 -13.47
C GLU A 156 -3.08 -16.41 -13.62
N VAL A 157 -3.45 -15.76 -12.50
CA VAL A 157 -3.96 -14.38 -12.51
C VAL A 157 -2.89 -13.38 -12.88
N ALA A 158 -1.65 -13.55 -12.41
CA ALA A 158 -0.53 -12.68 -12.76
C ALA A 158 -0.24 -12.71 -14.26
N LYS A 159 -0.21 -13.91 -14.86
CA LYS A 159 -0.03 -14.07 -16.30
C LYS A 159 -1.13 -13.35 -17.09
N ALA A 160 -2.39 -13.57 -16.73
CA ALA A 160 -3.51 -12.91 -17.39
C ALA A 160 -3.45 -11.38 -17.27
N ALA A 161 -3.10 -10.85 -16.08
CA ALA A 161 -2.98 -9.41 -15.87
C ALA A 161 -1.84 -8.77 -16.67
N VAL A 162 -0.73 -9.49 -16.88
CA VAL A 162 0.36 -9.03 -17.75
C VAL A 162 -0.05 -9.06 -19.22
N GLU A 163 -0.63 -10.17 -19.69
CA GLU A 163 -0.99 -10.38 -21.10
C GLU A 163 -2.13 -9.48 -21.57
N LEU A 164 -3.16 -9.28 -20.74
CA LEU A 164 -4.38 -8.57 -21.11
C LEU A 164 -4.35 -7.08 -20.75
N ASP A 165 -3.68 -6.73 -19.66
CA ASP A 165 -3.74 -5.39 -19.07
C ASP A 165 -2.37 -4.71 -18.93
N GLY A 166 -1.29 -5.39 -19.33
CA GLY A 166 0.05 -4.81 -19.39
C GLY A 166 0.66 -4.46 -18.04
N VAL A 167 0.23 -5.13 -16.96
CA VAL A 167 0.79 -4.98 -15.61
C VAL A 167 2.31 -5.08 -15.63
N LYS A 168 2.98 -4.22 -14.84
CA LYS A 168 4.45 -4.06 -14.84
C LYS A 168 5.14 -4.60 -13.61
N HIS A 169 4.44 -4.73 -12.49
CA HIS A 169 4.98 -5.35 -11.29
C HIS A 169 3.85 -5.80 -10.34
N MET A 170 4.22 -6.60 -9.35
CA MET A 170 3.29 -7.19 -8.39
C MET A 170 3.68 -6.88 -6.94
N VAL A 171 2.67 -6.74 -6.09
CA VAL A 171 2.80 -6.64 -4.64
C VAL A 171 2.07 -7.82 -4.00
N MET A 172 2.82 -8.62 -3.26
CA MET A 172 2.29 -9.71 -2.43
C MET A 172 2.45 -9.34 -0.97
N THR A 173 1.34 -9.33 -0.23
CA THR A 173 1.35 -9.18 1.22
C THR A 173 0.69 -10.40 1.87
N THR A 174 0.87 -10.53 3.18
CA THR A 174 0.28 -11.61 3.98
C THR A 174 -0.18 -11.04 5.32
N GLY A 175 -1.29 -11.56 5.84
CA GLY A 175 -1.51 -11.54 7.28
C GLY A 175 -0.44 -12.38 7.96
N THR A 176 -0.15 -12.09 9.22
CA THR A 176 0.94 -12.74 9.96
C THR A 176 0.48 -14.10 10.49
N PRO A 177 1.01 -15.24 10.01
CA PRO A 177 0.73 -16.55 10.59
C PRO A 177 1.42 -16.74 11.95
N GLN A 178 0.99 -17.75 12.71
CA GLN A 178 1.60 -18.15 13.99
C GLN A 178 2.85 -19.02 13.76
N THR A 179 3.75 -18.57 12.89
CA THR A 179 4.97 -19.29 12.53
C THR A 179 6.16 -18.34 12.65
N PRO A 180 7.36 -18.86 13.01
CA PRO A 180 8.56 -18.03 13.17
C PRO A 180 8.96 -17.26 11.90
N ASP A 181 8.57 -17.74 10.72
CA ASP A 181 8.86 -17.08 9.45
C ASP A 181 7.96 -15.88 9.14
N ARG A 182 6.95 -15.61 9.98
CA ARG A 182 5.96 -14.54 9.82
C ARG A 182 5.31 -14.48 8.43
N GLY A 183 5.20 -15.63 7.76
CA GLY A 183 4.59 -15.78 6.43
C GLY A 183 5.57 -15.69 5.26
N ALA A 184 6.87 -15.57 5.51
CA ALA A 184 7.89 -15.57 4.46
C ALA A 184 7.86 -16.86 3.60
N ALA A 185 7.59 -18.04 4.15
CA ALA A 185 7.49 -19.28 3.38
C ALA A 185 6.34 -19.24 2.38
N ILE A 186 5.16 -18.78 2.80
CA ILE A 186 3.98 -18.66 1.95
C ILE A 186 4.25 -17.68 0.80
N LEU A 187 4.97 -16.58 1.09
CA LEU A 187 5.40 -15.62 0.09
C LEU A 187 6.42 -16.23 -0.88
N CYS A 188 7.39 -17.02 -0.40
CA CYS A 188 8.34 -17.73 -1.26
C CYS A 188 7.64 -18.69 -2.24
N GLU A 189 6.73 -19.54 -1.73
CA GLU A 189 5.95 -20.47 -2.57
C GLU A 189 5.15 -19.72 -3.65
N SER A 190 4.55 -18.59 -3.26
CA SER A 190 3.72 -17.76 -4.14
C SER A 190 4.55 -17.04 -5.20
N ALA A 191 5.67 -16.44 -4.81
CA ALA A 191 6.57 -15.72 -5.71
C ALA A 191 7.18 -16.69 -6.73
N ALA A 192 7.68 -17.84 -6.28
CA ALA A 192 8.28 -18.84 -7.17
C ALA A 192 7.30 -19.31 -8.26
N ALA A 193 6.03 -19.53 -7.91
CA ALA A 193 5.01 -19.92 -8.89
C ALA A 193 4.70 -18.81 -9.91
N VAL A 194 4.64 -17.55 -9.47
CA VAL A 194 4.41 -16.41 -10.38
C VAL A 194 5.62 -16.22 -11.30
N THR A 195 6.83 -16.18 -10.76
CA THR A 195 8.08 -16.03 -11.54
C THR A 195 8.27 -17.15 -12.55
N ALA A 196 7.84 -18.38 -12.23
CA ALA A 196 7.88 -19.50 -13.18
C ALA A 196 6.86 -19.36 -14.33
N ALA A 197 5.78 -18.60 -14.14
CA ALA A 197 4.69 -18.47 -15.12
C ALA A 197 4.77 -17.21 -15.98
N VAL A 198 5.35 -16.12 -15.45
CA VAL A 198 5.43 -14.82 -16.13
C VAL A 198 6.60 -13.99 -15.59
N ASP A 199 7.30 -13.27 -16.48
CA ASP A 199 8.32 -12.28 -16.11
C ASP A 199 7.64 -11.04 -15.52
N LEU A 200 7.51 -11.03 -14.19
CA LEU A 200 6.84 -9.97 -13.44
C LEU A 200 7.63 -9.69 -12.15
N PRO A 201 8.24 -8.51 -12.01
CA PRO A 201 8.91 -8.11 -10.77
C PRO A 201 7.96 -8.12 -9.55
N ILE A 202 8.36 -8.76 -8.45
CA ILE A 202 7.54 -8.93 -7.24
C ILE A 202 8.16 -8.20 -6.05
N GLN A 203 7.34 -7.44 -5.34
CA GLN A 203 7.60 -7.05 -3.95
C GLN A 203 6.84 -7.98 -3.00
N ALA A 204 7.54 -8.54 -2.02
CA ALA A 204 6.93 -9.24 -0.90
C ALA A 204 6.80 -8.32 0.32
N GLN A 205 5.78 -8.54 1.15
CA GLN A 205 5.56 -7.79 2.39
C GLN A 205 5.16 -8.71 3.54
N CYS A 206 5.93 -8.69 4.62
CA CYS A 206 5.70 -9.45 5.85
C CYS A 206 6.19 -8.69 7.08
N GLU A 207 5.79 -9.14 8.28
CA GLU A 207 6.52 -8.78 9.49
C GLU A 207 7.94 -9.40 9.44
N PRO A 208 8.94 -8.83 10.15
CA PRO A 208 10.28 -9.39 10.22
C PRO A 208 10.24 -10.86 10.67
N PRO A 209 10.72 -11.82 9.86
CA PRO A 209 10.87 -13.22 10.27
C PRO A 209 11.78 -13.33 11.50
N ASP A 210 11.67 -14.38 12.30
CA ASP A 210 12.54 -14.58 13.46
C ASP A 210 13.98 -14.94 13.04
N ASP A 211 14.17 -15.46 11.82
CA ASP A 211 15.48 -15.83 11.24
C ASP A 211 15.71 -15.12 9.89
N ASP A 212 16.79 -14.37 9.78
CA ASP A 212 17.10 -13.54 8.61
C ASP A 212 17.41 -14.34 7.33
N ARG A 213 17.63 -15.67 7.42
CA ARG A 213 17.80 -16.54 6.23
C ARG A 213 16.61 -16.46 5.27
N TRP A 214 15.44 -16.07 5.77
CA TRP A 214 14.25 -15.90 4.96
C TRP A 214 14.39 -14.80 3.90
N PHE A 215 15.25 -13.80 4.10
CA PHE A 215 15.50 -12.77 3.09
C PHE A 215 16.15 -13.35 1.84
N GLN A 216 17.17 -14.21 2.01
CA GLN A 216 17.79 -14.91 0.88
C GLN A 216 16.79 -15.84 0.19
N ARG A 217 15.97 -16.58 0.96
CA ARG A 217 14.94 -17.47 0.38
C ARG A 217 13.90 -16.71 -0.44
N LEU A 218 13.49 -15.53 0.03
CA LEU A 218 12.58 -14.66 -0.72
C LEU A 218 13.23 -14.21 -2.03
N ALA A 219 14.49 -13.75 -2.00
CA ALA A 219 15.22 -13.38 -3.20
C ALA A 219 15.35 -14.56 -4.19
N ASP A 220 15.73 -15.74 -3.71
CA ASP A 220 15.85 -16.96 -4.51
C ASP A 220 14.52 -17.39 -5.16
N SER A 221 13.39 -17.02 -4.55
CA SER A 221 12.04 -17.26 -5.10
C SER A 221 11.57 -16.26 -6.15
N GLY A 222 12.39 -15.26 -6.51
CA GLY A 222 12.05 -14.24 -7.50
C GLY A 222 11.51 -12.93 -6.94
N VAL A 223 11.53 -12.73 -5.60
CA VAL A 223 11.25 -11.43 -4.99
C VAL A 223 12.42 -10.49 -5.27
N VAL A 224 12.14 -9.27 -5.71
CA VAL A 224 13.17 -8.27 -6.06
C VAL A 224 13.18 -7.04 -5.15
N SER A 225 12.16 -6.91 -4.29
CA SER A 225 12.05 -5.85 -3.29
C SER A 225 11.28 -6.36 -2.07
N LEU A 226 11.61 -5.86 -0.87
CA LEU A 226 10.98 -6.28 0.38
C LEU A 226 10.33 -5.10 1.12
N GLY A 227 9.14 -5.33 1.68
CA GLY A 227 8.47 -4.41 2.59
C GLY A 227 8.34 -5.01 3.98
N MET A 228 8.89 -4.35 5.00
CA MET A 228 8.63 -4.66 6.41
C MET A 228 8.18 -3.38 7.08
N HIS A 229 6.92 -3.31 7.48
CA HIS A 229 6.29 -2.03 7.80
C HIS A 229 6.34 -1.74 9.29
N LEU A 230 6.74 -0.52 9.63
CA LEU A 230 6.74 0.02 10.98
C LEU A 230 5.39 0.61 11.37
N GLU A 231 4.71 1.26 10.43
CA GLU A 231 3.44 2.01 10.53
C GLU A 231 3.41 3.17 11.54
N ALA A 232 3.97 3.00 12.73
CA ALA A 232 4.23 4.02 13.75
C ALA A 232 5.71 3.95 14.20
N VAL A 233 6.29 5.10 14.53
CA VAL A 233 7.75 5.27 14.68
C VAL A 233 8.22 5.37 16.12
N THR A 234 7.34 5.66 17.08
CA THR A 234 7.66 5.64 18.52
C THR A 234 6.99 4.47 19.23
N ASP A 235 7.65 3.86 20.22
CA ASP A 235 7.07 2.73 20.97
C ASP A 235 5.74 3.08 21.65
N GLN A 236 5.60 4.32 22.13
CA GLN A 236 4.33 4.80 22.70
C GLN A 236 3.17 4.71 21.70
N VAL A 237 3.36 5.18 20.47
CA VAL A 237 2.32 5.12 19.44
C VAL A 237 2.14 3.70 18.93
N ARG A 238 3.21 2.92 18.76
CA ARG A 238 3.16 1.50 18.38
C ARG A 238 2.31 0.70 19.37
N GLN A 239 2.59 0.79 20.67
CA GLN A 239 1.86 0.06 21.72
C GLN A 239 0.39 0.45 21.77
N ARG A 240 0.07 1.74 21.60
CA ARG A 240 -1.31 2.21 21.58
C ARG A 240 -2.04 1.73 20.34
N ILE A 241 -1.50 1.94 19.14
CA ILE A 241 -2.21 1.76 17.87
C ILE A 241 -2.16 0.32 17.34
N MET A 242 -1.08 -0.39 17.60
CA MET A 242 -0.84 -1.73 17.08
C MET A 242 -0.14 -2.63 18.11
N PRO A 243 -0.77 -2.85 19.28
CA PRO A 243 -0.16 -3.52 20.43
C PRO A 243 0.49 -4.86 20.08
N GLY A 244 -0.15 -5.70 19.27
CA GLY A 244 0.41 -7.00 18.89
C GLY A 244 1.68 -6.87 18.02
N LYS A 245 1.73 -5.93 17.07
CA LYS A 245 2.96 -5.68 16.29
C LYS A 245 4.04 -5.00 17.13
N ALA A 246 3.65 -4.22 18.13
CA ALA A 246 4.57 -3.53 19.03
C ALA A 246 5.38 -4.49 19.92
N GLU A 247 4.94 -5.74 20.09
CA GLU A 247 5.73 -6.80 20.74
C GLU A 247 7.05 -7.08 20.01
N VAL A 248 7.12 -6.83 18.70
CA VAL A 248 8.38 -6.86 17.95
C VAL A 248 9.06 -5.51 18.12
N PRO A 249 10.19 -5.43 18.84
CA PRO A 249 10.82 -4.17 19.17
C PRO A 249 11.40 -3.49 17.92
N LEU A 250 11.51 -2.16 17.97
CA LEU A 250 12.14 -1.40 16.88
C LEU A 250 13.58 -1.88 16.58
N SER A 251 14.34 -2.29 17.60
CA SER A 251 15.69 -2.86 17.40
C SER A 251 15.68 -4.07 16.45
N ARG A 252 14.73 -4.99 16.62
CA ARG A 252 14.57 -6.15 15.75
C ARG A 252 14.22 -5.75 14.31
N TYR A 253 13.39 -4.72 14.13
CA TYR A 253 13.13 -4.17 12.79
C TYR A 253 14.39 -3.61 12.15
N PHE A 254 15.22 -2.86 12.89
CA PHE A 254 16.47 -2.31 12.36
C PHE A 254 17.51 -3.38 12.00
N GLU A 255 17.61 -4.45 12.81
CA GLU A 255 18.43 -5.63 12.48
C GLU A 255 17.94 -6.29 11.19
N ALA A 256 16.63 -6.57 11.10
CA ALA A 256 16.00 -7.17 9.93
C ALA A 256 16.18 -6.31 8.67
N PHE A 257 16.04 -4.99 8.79
CA PHE A 257 16.27 -4.06 7.70
C PHE A 257 17.70 -4.12 7.19
N SER A 258 18.70 -4.14 8.09
CA SER A 258 20.10 -4.25 7.70
C SER A 258 20.35 -5.53 6.92
N ALA A 259 19.93 -6.68 7.46
CA ALA A 259 20.10 -7.98 6.81
C ALA A 259 19.34 -8.07 5.48
N ALA A 260 18.15 -7.49 5.38
CA ALA A 260 17.42 -7.42 4.12
C ALA A 260 18.10 -6.51 3.09
N VAL A 261 18.69 -5.38 3.49
CA VAL A 261 19.44 -4.49 2.59
C VAL A 261 20.69 -5.19 2.05
N ASP A 262 21.35 -6.03 2.85
CA ASP A 262 22.50 -6.83 2.39
C ASP A 262 22.11 -7.83 1.27
N VAL A 263 20.88 -8.33 1.27
CA VAL A 263 20.36 -9.27 0.27
C VAL A 263 19.76 -8.56 -0.95
N PHE A 264 18.83 -7.63 -0.73
CA PHE A 264 18.07 -6.98 -1.81
C PHE A 264 18.75 -5.74 -2.38
N GLY A 265 19.69 -5.15 -1.65
CA GLY A 265 20.36 -3.91 -1.99
C GLY A 265 19.63 -2.65 -1.47
N ARG A 266 20.39 -1.55 -1.44
CA ARG A 266 19.90 -0.23 -1.02
C ARG A 266 18.75 0.24 -1.92
N GLY A 267 17.71 0.79 -1.30
CA GLY A 267 16.50 1.24 -1.98
C GLY A 267 15.50 0.14 -2.32
N GLN A 268 15.87 -1.14 -2.24
CA GLN A 268 14.96 -2.26 -2.52
C GLN A 268 14.22 -2.77 -1.27
N VAL A 269 14.56 -2.24 -0.09
CA VAL A 269 13.85 -2.49 1.17
C VAL A 269 13.07 -1.23 1.55
N SER A 270 11.82 -1.41 1.98
CA SER A 270 10.93 -0.30 2.31
C SER A 270 10.11 -0.57 3.57
N THR A 271 9.61 0.50 4.18
CA THR A 271 8.67 0.43 5.30
C THR A 271 7.59 1.50 5.15
N TYR A 272 6.34 1.15 5.42
CA TYR A 272 5.28 2.13 5.58
C TYR A 272 5.40 2.86 6.92
N ILE A 273 5.13 4.16 6.89
CA ILE A 273 4.89 5.00 8.07
C ILE A 273 3.58 5.76 7.82
N LEU A 274 2.63 5.67 8.75
CA LEU A 274 1.31 6.29 8.66
C LEU A 274 1.31 7.60 9.44
N ALA A 275 1.48 8.73 8.75
CA ALA A 275 1.44 10.05 9.36
C ALA A 275 0.02 10.39 9.82
N GLY A 276 -0.13 10.85 11.08
CA GLY A 276 -1.42 11.16 11.68
C GLY A 276 -1.93 10.15 12.72
N LEU A 277 -1.19 9.05 12.97
CA LEU A 277 -1.55 8.10 14.04
C LEU A 277 -1.19 8.57 15.45
N GLY A 278 -0.37 9.62 15.59
CA GLY A 278 0.02 10.23 16.87
C GLY A 278 1.53 10.50 17.01
N ASP A 279 2.37 9.96 16.12
CA ASP A 279 3.77 10.36 16.06
C ASP A 279 3.90 11.81 15.59
N SER A 280 4.86 12.54 16.16
CA SER A 280 5.12 13.94 15.78
C SER A 280 5.84 14.04 14.42
N GLU A 281 5.75 15.20 13.77
CA GLU A 281 6.50 15.50 12.54
C GLU A 281 8.00 15.25 12.72
N VAL A 282 8.55 15.66 13.87
CA VAL A 282 9.96 15.48 14.23
C VAL A 282 10.31 14.01 14.36
N ALA A 283 9.49 13.22 15.07
CA ALA A 283 9.75 11.78 15.23
C ALA A 283 9.72 11.05 13.88
N ILE A 284 8.78 11.40 12.99
CA ILE A 284 8.70 10.81 11.65
C ILE A 284 9.90 11.21 10.79
N SER A 285 10.34 12.47 10.83
CA SER A 285 11.48 12.92 10.03
C SER A 285 12.81 12.32 10.53
N GLU A 286 13.02 12.25 11.85
CA GLU A 286 14.19 11.60 12.46
C GLU A 286 14.23 10.09 12.18
N MET A 287 13.09 9.40 12.28
CA MET A 287 13.01 7.98 11.92
C MET A 287 13.30 7.78 10.42
N SER A 288 12.74 8.64 9.56
CA SER A 288 12.98 8.60 8.12
C SER A 288 14.46 8.78 7.79
N GLU A 289 15.15 9.71 8.46
CA GLU A 289 16.60 9.89 8.29
C GLU A 289 17.39 8.61 8.62
N ARG A 290 17.07 7.98 9.74
CA ARG A 290 17.72 6.73 10.17
C ARG A 290 17.50 5.59 9.17
N LEU A 291 16.29 5.47 8.64
CA LEU A 291 15.93 4.47 7.63
C LEU A 291 16.67 4.73 6.31
N CYS A 292 16.68 5.98 5.83
CA CYS A 292 17.39 6.37 4.62
C CYS A 292 18.89 6.08 4.72
N ALA A 293 19.51 6.40 5.86
CA ALA A 293 20.92 6.09 6.10
C ALA A 293 21.21 4.58 5.96
N LEU A 294 20.32 3.74 6.48
CA LEU A 294 20.42 2.28 6.34
C LEU A 294 20.14 1.78 4.91
N GLY A 295 19.63 2.62 4.02
CA GLY A 295 19.25 2.23 2.66
C GLY A 295 17.82 1.68 2.55
N VAL A 296 17.00 1.88 3.58
CA VAL A 296 15.57 1.55 3.60
C VAL A 296 14.78 2.77 3.19
N TYR A 297 13.86 2.61 2.24
CA TYR A 297 12.98 3.70 1.82
C TYR A 297 11.81 3.87 2.84
N PRO A 298 11.68 5.03 3.51
CA PRO A 298 10.54 5.34 4.39
C PRO A 298 9.33 5.80 3.58
N PHE A 299 8.44 4.88 3.23
CA PHE A 299 7.23 5.20 2.47
C PHE A 299 6.17 5.82 3.39
N VAL A 300 6.31 7.12 3.64
CA VAL A 300 5.39 7.89 4.48
C VAL A 300 4.12 8.20 3.71
N VAL A 301 2.97 7.78 4.25
CA VAL A 301 1.64 8.02 3.69
C VAL A 301 0.77 8.73 4.73
N PRO A 302 -0.16 9.62 4.32
CA PRO A 302 -1.12 10.18 5.25
C PRO A 302 -2.07 9.07 5.71
N PHE A 303 -2.36 9.03 7.00
CA PHE A 303 -3.35 8.12 7.54
C PHE A 303 -4.75 8.51 7.04
N VAL A 304 -5.45 7.53 6.49
CA VAL A 304 -6.82 7.66 6.01
C VAL A 304 -7.66 6.66 6.80
N PRO A 305 -8.66 7.13 7.58
CA PRO A 305 -9.58 6.26 8.29
C PRO A 305 -10.33 5.32 7.35
N ILE A 306 -10.51 4.07 7.77
CA ILE A 306 -11.28 3.06 7.03
C ILE A 306 -12.52 2.73 7.86
N ASP A 307 -13.67 2.75 7.20
CA ASP A 307 -14.95 2.48 7.85
C ASP A 307 -14.95 1.07 8.47
N GLY A 308 -15.54 0.94 9.67
CA GLY A 308 -15.60 -0.33 10.40
C GLY A 308 -14.29 -0.79 11.06
N THR A 309 -13.23 0.03 11.02
CA THR A 309 -12.04 -0.16 11.86
C THR A 309 -12.18 0.62 13.18
N PRO A 310 -11.46 0.24 14.26
CA PRO A 310 -11.44 1.04 15.49
C PRO A 310 -11.03 2.51 15.31
N LEU A 311 -10.26 2.83 14.26
CA LEU A 311 -9.87 4.22 13.91
C LEU A 311 -10.75 4.86 12.83
N ALA A 312 -11.98 4.37 12.59
CA ALA A 312 -12.88 4.93 11.57
C ALA A 312 -13.17 6.44 11.78
N ASP A 313 -13.24 6.88 13.04
CA ASP A 313 -13.48 8.28 13.41
C ASP A 313 -12.20 9.06 13.77
N HIS A 314 -11.02 8.43 13.64
CA HIS A 314 -9.76 9.08 13.98
C HIS A 314 -9.43 10.20 12.98
N PRO A 315 -8.93 11.37 13.42
CA PRO A 315 -8.63 12.46 12.49
C PRO A 315 -7.50 12.10 11.52
N LYS A 316 -7.68 12.44 10.25
CA LYS A 316 -6.60 12.47 9.25
C LYS A 316 -5.55 13.55 9.60
N PRO A 317 -4.28 13.41 9.16
CA PRO A 317 -3.31 14.50 9.30
C PRO A 317 -3.79 15.74 8.53
N ASP A 318 -3.40 16.91 9.00
CA ASP A 318 -3.63 18.17 8.31
C ASP A 318 -2.75 18.28 7.06
N SER A 319 -3.30 18.88 5.99
CA SER A 319 -2.56 19.08 4.74
C SER A 319 -1.29 19.91 4.94
N ALA A 320 -1.30 20.83 5.92
CA ALA A 320 -0.16 21.65 6.27
C ALA A 320 0.98 20.84 6.91
N MET A 321 0.67 19.91 7.83
CA MET A 321 1.64 18.93 8.36
C MET A 321 2.32 18.16 7.22
N MET A 322 1.54 17.57 6.30
CA MET A 322 2.13 16.79 5.21
C MET A 322 2.98 17.64 4.27
N ALA A 323 2.56 18.88 3.99
CA ALA A 323 3.32 19.84 3.18
C ALA A 323 4.66 20.24 3.82
N ARG A 324 4.76 20.27 5.16
CA ARG A 324 6.02 20.48 5.89
C ARG A 324 6.88 19.22 5.97
N LEU A 325 6.25 18.07 6.15
CA LEU A 325 6.92 16.80 6.40
C LEU A 325 7.56 16.21 5.13
N TYR A 326 6.87 16.23 3.99
CA TYR A 326 7.40 15.62 2.77
C TYR A 326 8.71 16.24 2.27
N PRO A 327 8.92 17.57 2.23
CA PRO A 327 10.21 18.15 1.87
C PRO A 327 11.37 17.70 2.77
N GLN A 328 11.12 17.52 4.07
CA GLN A 328 12.15 17.07 5.02
C GLN A 328 12.58 15.63 4.72
N ILE A 329 11.61 14.73 4.50
CA ILE A 329 11.89 13.34 4.13
C ILE A 329 12.54 13.27 2.75
N GLY A 330 12.05 14.07 1.79
CA GLY A 330 12.62 14.20 0.46
C GLY A 330 14.09 14.65 0.45
N ALA A 331 14.46 15.57 1.35
CA ALA A 331 15.85 15.97 1.53
C ALA A 331 16.73 14.82 2.05
N SER A 332 16.19 13.97 2.93
CA SER A 332 16.87 12.75 3.38
C SER A 332 17.05 11.74 2.25
N LEU A 333 16.00 11.46 1.49
CA LEU A 333 16.03 10.56 0.33
C LEU A 333 17.12 10.97 -0.68
N ARG A 334 17.18 12.26 -1.04
CA ARG A 334 18.26 12.81 -1.90
C ARG A 334 19.64 12.64 -1.29
N ARG A 335 19.80 12.94 0.00
CA ARG A 335 21.09 12.84 0.69
C ARG A 335 21.66 11.42 0.64
N HIS A 336 20.78 10.42 0.73
CA HIS A 336 21.16 9.01 0.76
C HIS A 336 20.99 8.30 -0.60
N GLY A 337 20.69 9.05 -1.67
CA GLY A 337 20.59 8.54 -3.04
C GLY A 337 19.46 7.53 -3.24
N LEU A 338 18.34 7.68 -2.54
CA LEU A 338 17.18 6.78 -2.64
C LEU A 338 16.10 7.40 -3.51
N HIS A 339 15.81 6.77 -4.65
CA HIS A 339 14.78 7.22 -5.58
C HIS A 339 13.79 6.10 -5.91
N SER A 340 12.51 6.41 -5.91
CA SER A 340 11.42 5.47 -6.15
C SER A 340 11.41 4.90 -7.57
N ASP A 341 11.99 5.59 -8.56
CA ASP A 341 12.12 5.12 -9.94
C ASP A 341 13.20 4.04 -10.10
N GLN A 342 14.16 3.96 -9.18
CA GLN A 342 15.21 2.93 -9.13
C GLN A 342 14.76 1.66 -8.39
N ILE A 343 13.56 1.65 -7.82
CA ILE A 343 13.02 0.49 -7.10
C ILE A 343 12.42 -0.50 -8.10
N ASN A 344 12.72 -1.78 -7.94
CA ASN A 344 12.39 -2.81 -8.91
C ASN A 344 10.89 -3.12 -8.95
N ALA A 345 10.25 -3.24 -7.78
CA ALA A 345 8.82 -3.49 -7.63
C ALA A 345 8.28 -2.87 -6.33
N GLY A 346 6.97 -2.71 -6.22
CA GLY A 346 6.33 -2.47 -4.92
C GLY A 346 5.55 -1.17 -4.78
N CYS A 347 5.06 -0.94 -3.58
CA CYS A 347 4.31 0.26 -3.22
C CYS A 347 5.13 1.55 -3.46
N THR A 348 6.43 1.53 -3.17
CA THR A 348 7.30 2.69 -3.36
C THR A 348 7.50 3.02 -4.84
N LYS A 349 7.76 2.01 -5.69
CA LYS A 349 7.86 2.19 -7.16
C LYS A 349 6.57 2.77 -7.73
N CYS A 350 5.43 2.20 -7.30
CA CYS A 350 4.09 2.66 -7.65
C CYS A 350 3.87 4.12 -7.26
N GLY A 351 4.17 4.48 -5.99
CA GLY A 351 4.03 5.82 -5.46
C GLY A 351 2.58 6.33 -5.33
N ALA A 352 1.56 5.52 -5.64
CA ALA A 352 0.18 6.03 -5.74
C ALA A 352 -0.44 6.44 -4.39
N CYS A 353 0.05 5.91 -3.27
CA CYS A 353 -0.48 6.22 -1.94
C CYS A 353 0.25 7.37 -1.23
N SER A 354 1.33 7.92 -1.81
CA SER A 354 2.10 9.00 -1.21
C SER A 354 2.51 10.04 -2.24
N ALA A 355 2.41 11.32 -1.89
CA ALA A 355 2.99 12.40 -2.70
C ALA A 355 4.50 12.55 -2.49
N LEU A 356 5.13 11.75 -1.61
CA LEU A 356 6.55 11.82 -1.28
C LEU A 356 7.46 11.73 -2.51
N LYS A 357 7.09 10.94 -3.52
CA LYS A 357 7.80 10.85 -4.81
C LYS A 357 8.01 12.20 -5.51
N ASN A 358 7.22 13.21 -5.17
CA ASN A 358 7.36 14.55 -5.73
C ASN A 358 8.52 15.35 -5.12
N TYR A 359 9.13 14.82 -4.05
CA TYR A 359 10.14 15.48 -3.23
C TYR A 359 11.46 14.70 -3.20
N GLU A 360 11.64 13.71 -4.07
CA GLU A 360 12.88 12.92 -4.20
C GLU A 360 13.98 13.60 -5.01
#